data_AF-A0AAV0UT36-F1
#
_entry.id   AF-A0AAV0UT36-F1
#
_cell.length_a   1.000
_cell.length_b   1.000
_cell.length_c   1.000
_cell.angle_alpha   90.00
_cell.angle_beta   90.00
_cell.angle_gamma   90.00
#
_symmetry.space_group_name_H-M   'P 1'
#
loop_
_entity.id
_entity.type
_entity.pdbx_description
1 polymer ?
#
loop_
_entity_poly.entity_id
_entity_poly.type
_entity_poly.pdbx_seq_one_letter_code
_entity_poly.pdbx_strand_id
1 'polypeptide(L)'
;MANLFAAEPDSRGWHEVEQTLTALELPPVPPTSEPQRLLGYVLQILPRYTEMEMLVTHLRLHASTLEQDMEQVKSHVRLLTREATGEREKKQFLERYAAQVVKERNGLLHIERVLETEDHSGGLALCEKLQESLQKVEALQEEVYKQELLRRELDFLLKKTQREHDSRVAADRKHIQQLEKQIAQRSNLHSGLEKKLYETESVLARLDRAKENELNAVNNRVDEAHARVEGLEKENKSLHVLVKRLSDERDRVTQLLEETTESKNVFARRMDELLETCRALESEVEALRSEIDVLQTKDINDIRSQYDARINRLQKDSAAGEEALHQEIDRLRQKLTKRDGSLVLASRAQQGGDMAGVSSERHPKTQRSNVESISLPGDDFKLSDGIFDGDRRHEFECDEEEKRPDTERRLVGDMQGQRSSNISDTRIDQEQSGDYQESVTEEVQTQSDLVRDLYQMLNRLKEKRKREEQKALQVEQALFEFNQLHLKS
;
A
#
# COMPACT_ATOMS: atom_id res chain seq x y z
N MET A 1 -73.25 -3.13 29.67
CA MET A 1 -72.42 -2.56 28.58
C MET A 1 -71.58 -3.69 28.03
N ALA A 2 -71.90 -4.18 26.82
CA ALA A 2 -71.15 -5.25 26.17
C ALA A 2 -70.82 -4.75 24.76
N ASN A 3 -69.52 -4.60 24.48
CA ASN A 3 -68.85 -4.43 23.18
C ASN A 3 -67.50 -3.74 23.44
N LEU A 4 -66.45 -4.53 23.71
CA LEU A 4 -65.05 -4.12 23.62
C LEU A 4 -64.16 -5.37 23.66
N PHE A 5 -63.13 -5.40 22.82
CA PHE A 5 -62.10 -6.44 22.71
C PHE A 5 -62.52 -7.83 22.19
N ALA A 6 -63.03 -7.85 20.97
CA ALA A 6 -62.77 -8.93 20.02
C ALA A 6 -62.16 -8.32 18.74
N ALA A 7 -60.89 -7.88 18.84
CA ALA A 7 -60.08 -7.55 17.67
C ALA A 7 -59.28 -8.80 17.31
N GLU A 8 -59.57 -9.41 16.16
CA GLU A 8 -58.69 -10.42 15.58
C GLU A 8 -57.33 -9.77 15.27
N PRO A 9 -56.20 -10.45 15.50
CA PRO A 9 -54.91 -9.90 15.12
C PRO A 9 -54.81 -9.82 13.59
N ASP A 10 -54.53 -8.62 13.07
CA ASP A 10 -54.37 -8.33 11.64
C ASP A 10 -53.18 -9.08 11.02
N SER A 11 -53.40 -10.36 10.74
CA SER A 11 -52.49 -11.26 10.02
C SER A 11 -52.30 -10.84 8.55
N ARG A 12 -53.16 -9.96 8.03
CA ARG A 12 -53.01 -9.35 6.70
C ARG A 12 -51.88 -8.32 6.64
N GLY A 13 -51.75 -7.47 7.66
CA GLY A 13 -50.73 -6.41 7.68
C GLY A 13 -49.31 -6.96 7.68
N TRP A 14 -49.07 -8.06 8.41
CA TRP A 14 -47.75 -8.70 8.43
C TRP A 14 -47.37 -9.33 7.08
N HIS A 15 -48.31 -9.94 6.35
CA HIS A 15 -48.03 -10.44 5.00
C HIS A 15 -47.77 -9.34 3.98
N GLU A 16 -48.38 -8.16 4.13
CA GLU A 16 -48.10 -7.00 3.25
C GLU A 16 -46.69 -6.43 3.51
N VAL A 17 -46.27 -6.36 4.78
CA VAL A 17 -44.88 -6.03 5.16
C VAL A 17 -43.89 -7.09 4.64
N GLU A 18 -44.21 -8.37 4.78
CA GLU A 18 -43.37 -9.47 4.29
C GLU A 18 -43.20 -9.43 2.75
N GLN A 19 -44.28 -9.18 2.01
CA GLN A 19 -44.24 -9.02 0.55
C GLN A 19 -43.43 -7.79 0.11
N THR A 20 -43.57 -6.64 0.79
CA THR A 20 -42.76 -5.45 0.47
C THR A 20 -41.27 -5.66 0.78
N LEU A 21 -40.93 -6.38 1.85
CA LEU A 21 -39.55 -6.76 2.15
C LEU A 21 -38.97 -7.72 1.09
N THR A 22 -39.74 -8.70 0.61
CA THR A 22 -39.31 -9.59 -0.48
C THR A 22 -39.16 -8.84 -1.82
N ALA A 23 -39.98 -7.82 -2.07
CA ALA A 23 -39.88 -7.00 -3.29
C ALA A 23 -38.61 -6.09 -3.31
N LEU A 24 -38.04 -5.79 -2.15
CA LEU A 24 -36.87 -4.93 -1.98
C LEU A 24 -35.52 -5.67 -2.09
N GLU A 25 -35.50 -6.96 -2.43
CA GLU A 25 -34.25 -7.71 -2.64
C GLU A 25 -33.31 -6.98 -3.61
N LEU A 26 -32.06 -6.77 -3.18
CA LEU A 26 -31.05 -6.12 -3.99
C LEU A 26 -30.44 -7.12 -4.98
N PRO A 27 -30.25 -6.75 -6.27
CA PRO A 27 -29.54 -7.61 -7.22
C PRO A 27 -28.12 -7.91 -6.73
N PRO A 28 -27.54 -9.08 -7.04
CA PRO A 28 -26.20 -9.43 -6.61
C PRO A 28 -25.15 -8.50 -7.24
N VAL A 29 -24.12 -8.17 -6.46
CA VAL A 29 -22.99 -7.32 -6.91
C VAL A 29 -22.34 -7.97 -8.14
N PRO A 30 -22.14 -7.23 -9.26
CA PRO A 30 -21.51 -7.79 -10.45
C PRO A 30 -20.06 -8.21 -10.16
N PRO A 31 -19.59 -9.38 -10.64
CA PRO A 31 -18.27 -9.92 -10.33
C PRO A 31 -17.11 -9.21 -11.05
N THR A 32 -17.34 -7.99 -11.56
CA THR A 32 -16.42 -7.26 -12.43
C THR A 32 -15.96 -5.96 -11.76
N SER A 33 -14.64 -5.75 -11.67
CA SER A 33 -14.04 -4.50 -11.20
C SER A 33 -14.15 -3.33 -12.19
N GLU A 34 -14.99 -3.45 -13.23
CA GLU A 34 -15.14 -2.44 -14.29
C GLU A 34 -15.93 -1.24 -13.75
N PRO A 35 -15.33 -0.04 -13.66
CA PRO A 35 -15.92 1.09 -12.92
C PRO A 35 -17.26 1.56 -13.50
N GLN A 36 -17.46 1.37 -14.82
CA GLN A 36 -18.70 1.73 -15.51
C GLN A 36 -19.86 0.79 -15.13
N ARG A 37 -19.60 -0.51 -14.93
CA ARG A 37 -20.62 -1.47 -14.44
C ARG A 37 -20.91 -1.28 -12.96
N LEU A 38 -19.88 -0.98 -12.16
CA LEU A 38 -20.07 -0.66 -10.74
C LEU A 38 -20.91 0.62 -10.58
N LEU A 39 -20.66 1.67 -11.37
CA LEU A 39 -21.48 2.88 -11.39
C LEU A 39 -22.93 2.59 -11.81
N GLY A 40 -23.13 1.80 -12.88
CA GLY A 40 -24.47 1.38 -13.31
C GLY A 40 -25.22 0.58 -12.25
N TYR A 41 -24.54 -0.34 -11.56
CA TYR A 41 -25.08 -1.11 -10.44
C TYR A 41 -25.45 -0.20 -9.25
N VAL A 42 -24.57 0.73 -8.86
CA VAL A 42 -24.83 1.72 -7.79
C VAL A 42 -26.07 2.54 -8.12
N LEU A 43 -26.18 3.07 -9.34
CA LEU A 43 -27.36 3.83 -9.80
C LEU A 43 -28.65 2.98 -9.82
N GLN A 44 -28.54 1.67 -10.05
CA GLN A 44 -29.68 0.75 -10.02
C GLN A 44 -30.14 0.41 -8.59
N ILE A 45 -29.21 0.27 -7.63
CA ILE A 45 -29.55 -0.06 -6.24
C ILE A 45 -29.92 1.16 -5.38
N LEU A 46 -29.42 2.37 -5.72
CA LEU A 46 -29.62 3.57 -4.90
C LEU A 46 -31.11 3.87 -4.57
N PRO A 47 -32.06 3.76 -5.53
CA PRO A 47 -33.48 3.98 -5.23
C PRO A 47 -34.04 2.93 -4.27
N ARG A 48 -33.75 1.63 -4.51
CA ARG A 48 -34.19 0.52 -3.64
C ARG A 48 -33.60 0.63 -2.23
N TYR A 49 -32.33 1.02 -2.13
CA TYR A 49 -31.68 1.26 -0.84
C TYR A 49 -32.36 2.43 -0.08
N THR A 50 -32.71 3.49 -0.79
CA THR A 50 -33.44 4.64 -0.22
C THR A 50 -34.85 4.24 0.26
N GLU A 51 -35.57 3.44 -0.53
CA GLU A 51 -36.87 2.88 -0.15
C GLU A 51 -36.77 1.97 1.08
N MET A 52 -35.72 1.14 1.17
CA MET A 52 -35.45 0.27 2.31
C MET A 52 -35.15 1.08 3.59
N GLU A 53 -34.30 2.11 3.53
CA GLU A 53 -34.02 3.00 4.67
C GLU A 53 -35.27 3.78 5.12
N MET A 54 -36.10 4.22 4.16
CA MET A 54 -37.39 4.86 4.45
C MET A 54 -38.38 3.88 5.13
N LEU A 55 -38.43 2.62 4.69
CA LEU A 55 -39.25 1.58 5.33
C LEU A 55 -38.74 1.27 6.74
N VAL A 56 -37.43 1.13 6.95
CA VAL A 56 -36.81 0.89 8.26
C VAL A 56 -37.10 2.04 9.23
N THR A 57 -37.03 3.28 8.77
CA THR A 57 -37.37 4.44 9.61
C THR A 57 -38.86 4.51 9.95
N HIS A 58 -39.76 4.20 9.00
CA HIS A 58 -41.19 4.06 9.27
C HIS A 58 -41.50 2.94 10.29
N LEU A 59 -40.90 1.76 10.14
CA LEU A 59 -41.08 0.64 11.07
C LEU A 59 -40.57 0.99 12.48
N ARG A 60 -39.45 1.72 12.59
CA ARG A 60 -38.90 2.20 13.86
C ARG A 60 -39.85 3.19 14.56
N LEU A 61 -40.45 4.13 13.81
CA LEU A 61 -41.43 5.08 14.35
C LEU A 61 -42.72 4.36 14.79
N HIS A 62 -43.19 3.38 14.01
CA HIS A 62 -44.37 2.58 14.34
C HIS A 62 -44.14 1.74 15.60
N ALA A 63 -42.98 1.09 15.73
CA ALA A 63 -42.59 0.34 16.93
C ALA A 63 -42.56 1.24 18.18
N SER A 64 -41.93 2.43 18.08
CA SER A 64 -41.90 3.40 19.19
C SER A 64 -43.29 3.90 19.59
N THR A 65 -44.21 4.06 18.64
CA THR A 65 -45.61 4.43 18.91
C THR A 65 -46.34 3.31 19.66
N LEU A 66 -46.18 2.05 19.21
CA LEU A 66 -46.74 0.88 19.89
C LEU A 66 -46.20 0.69 21.32
N GLU A 67 -44.92 0.98 21.54
CA GLU A 67 -44.33 0.95 22.90
C GLU A 67 -44.95 2.01 23.81
N GLN A 68 -45.16 3.23 23.30
CA GLN A 68 -45.82 4.30 24.03
C GLN A 68 -47.28 3.95 24.38
N ASP A 69 -48.05 3.44 23.42
CA ASP A 69 -49.43 3.00 23.64
C ASP A 69 -49.51 1.83 24.63
N MET A 70 -48.59 0.87 24.54
CA MET A 70 -48.49 -0.22 25.50
C MET A 70 -48.19 0.30 26.93
N GLU A 71 -47.32 1.30 27.11
CA GLU A 71 -47.06 1.87 28.44
C GLU A 71 -48.24 2.70 28.96
N GLN A 72 -48.99 3.39 28.08
CA GLN A 72 -50.27 3.99 28.44
C GLN A 72 -51.27 2.93 28.96
N VAL A 73 -51.45 1.83 28.23
CA VAL A 73 -52.33 0.72 28.64
C VAL A 73 -51.86 0.11 29.97
N LYS A 74 -50.55 -0.15 30.15
CA LYS A 74 -49.99 -0.61 31.42
C LYS A 74 -50.27 0.37 32.57
N SER A 75 -50.13 1.68 32.34
CA SER A 75 -50.43 2.70 33.35
C SER A 75 -51.91 2.69 33.76
N HIS A 76 -52.82 2.51 32.80
CA HIS A 76 -54.26 2.41 33.05
C HIS A 76 -54.63 1.12 33.80
N VAL A 77 -54.02 -0.02 33.44
CA VAL A 77 -54.18 -1.30 34.17
C VAL A 77 -53.67 -1.18 35.61
N ARG A 78 -52.54 -0.49 35.85
CA ARG A 78 -52.05 -0.20 37.21
C ARG A 78 -53.05 0.65 38.01
N LEU A 79 -53.69 1.64 37.40
CA LEU A 79 -54.74 2.46 38.02
C LEU A 79 -55.97 1.61 38.39
N LEU A 80 -56.57 0.92 37.42
CA LEU A 80 -57.74 0.06 37.64
C LEU A 80 -57.47 -1.04 38.70
N THR A 81 -56.25 -1.56 38.76
CA THR A 81 -55.86 -2.53 39.79
C THR A 81 -55.92 -1.93 41.19
N ARG A 82 -55.46 -0.69 41.37
CA ARG A 82 -55.51 0.05 42.65
C ARG A 82 -56.94 0.36 43.08
N GLU A 83 -57.79 0.80 42.14
CA GLU A 83 -59.21 1.04 42.38
C GLU A 83 -59.92 -0.26 42.79
N ALA A 84 -59.68 -1.36 42.06
CA ALA A 84 -60.23 -2.67 42.39
C ALA A 84 -59.74 -3.22 43.74
N THR A 85 -58.53 -2.87 44.22
CA THR A 85 -58.12 -3.19 45.61
C THR A 85 -58.86 -2.35 46.63
N GLY A 86 -59.02 -1.03 46.39
CA GLY A 86 -59.77 -0.14 47.29
C GLY A 86 -61.25 -0.53 47.43
N GLU A 87 -61.91 -0.94 46.34
CA GLU A 87 -63.29 -1.44 46.41
C GLU A 87 -63.41 -2.78 47.17
N ARG A 88 -62.42 -3.68 47.08
CA ARG A 88 -62.39 -4.90 47.90
C ARG A 88 -62.25 -4.57 49.39
N GLU A 89 -61.43 -3.58 49.74
CA GLU A 89 -61.26 -3.12 51.13
C GLU A 89 -62.54 -2.49 51.69
N LYS A 90 -63.20 -1.61 50.92
CA LYS A 90 -64.52 -1.05 51.27
C LYS A 90 -65.56 -2.15 51.48
N LYS A 91 -65.61 -3.15 50.59
CA LYS A 91 -66.51 -4.30 50.73
C LYS A 91 -66.24 -5.07 52.03
N GLN A 92 -64.98 -5.40 52.33
CA GLN A 92 -64.62 -6.11 53.56
C GLN A 92 -64.97 -5.30 54.82
N PHE A 93 -64.83 -3.98 54.78
CA PHE A 93 -65.26 -3.10 55.86
C PHE A 93 -66.78 -3.17 56.09
N LEU A 94 -67.59 -3.09 55.02
CA LEU A 94 -69.05 -3.20 55.10
C LEU A 94 -69.50 -4.58 55.59
N GLU A 95 -68.85 -5.66 55.15
CA GLU A 95 -69.14 -7.03 55.63
C GLU A 95 -68.87 -7.17 57.14
N ARG A 96 -67.76 -6.62 57.64
CA ARG A 96 -67.44 -6.61 59.09
C ARG A 96 -68.46 -5.77 59.87
N TYR A 97 -68.85 -4.61 59.35
CA TYR A 97 -69.85 -3.74 59.97
C TYR A 97 -71.23 -4.42 60.06
N ALA A 98 -71.69 -5.04 58.97
CA ALA A 98 -72.95 -5.78 58.96
C ALA A 98 -72.94 -6.97 59.95
N ALA A 99 -71.83 -7.71 60.03
CA ALA A 99 -71.67 -8.80 61.00
C ALA A 99 -71.75 -8.30 62.46
N GLN A 100 -71.18 -7.13 62.77
CA GLN A 100 -71.26 -6.52 64.10
C GLN A 100 -72.70 -6.11 64.46
N VAL A 101 -73.44 -5.48 63.53
CA VAL A 101 -74.85 -5.10 63.74
C VAL A 101 -75.74 -6.34 64.00
N VAL A 102 -75.53 -7.44 63.26
CA VAL A 102 -76.25 -8.70 63.49
C VAL A 102 -75.93 -9.30 64.87
N LYS A 103 -74.66 -9.23 65.29
CA LYS A 103 -74.21 -9.70 66.61
C LYS A 103 -74.87 -8.92 67.75
N GLU A 104 -74.95 -7.60 67.64
CA GLU A 104 -75.61 -6.73 68.63
C GLU A 104 -77.12 -7.00 68.72
N ARG A 105 -77.81 -7.12 67.57
CA ARG A 105 -79.23 -7.48 67.52
C ARG A 105 -79.52 -8.83 68.19
N ASN A 106 -78.70 -9.85 67.92
CA ASN A 106 -78.88 -11.17 68.53
C ASN A 106 -78.63 -11.15 70.04
N GLY A 107 -77.71 -10.30 70.52
CA GLY A 107 -77.49 -10.08 71.96
C GLY A 107 -78.74 -9.58 72.68
N LEU A 108 -79.46 -8.63 72.08
CA LEU A 108 -80.71 -8.09 72.64
C LEU A 108 -81.82 -9.16 72.72
N LEU A 109 -82.01 -9.95 71.65
CA LEU A 109 -83.00 -11.03 71.59
C LEU A 109 -82.72 -12.20 72.57
N HIS A 110 -81.49 -12.31 73.08
CA HIS A 110 -81.15 -13.28 74.13
C HIS A 110 -81.44 -12.77 75.55
N ILE A 111 -81.51 -11.45 75.75
CA ILE A 111 -81.91 -10.84 77.04
C ILE A 111 -83.43 -10.90 77.21
N GLU A 112 -84.18 -10.70 76.12
CA GLU A 112 -85.65 -10.70 76.11
C GLU A 112 -86.28 -12.08 76.39
N ARG A 113 -85.54 -13.18 76.18
CA ARG A 113 -86.07 -14.56 76.24
C ARG A 113 -85.90 -15.28 77.59
N VAL A 114 -85.60 -14.56 78.67
CA VAL A 114 -85.18 -15.13 79.97
C VAL A 114 -86.21 -14.87 81.10
N LEU A 115 -87.34 -14.22 80.83
CA LEU A 115 -88.24 -13.67 81.87
C LEU A 115 -89.66 -14.27 81.98
N GLU A 116 -89.96 -15.44 81.40
CA GLU A 116 -91.30 -16.04 81.48
C GLU A 116 -91.28 -17.56 81.78
N THR A 117 -91.67 -17.98 83.00
CA THR A 117 -92.81 -18.88 83.30
C THR A 117 -92.77 -19.56 84.69
N GLU A 118 -93.87 -19.41 85.43
CA GLU A 118 -94.26 -20.08 86.70
C GLU A 118 -95.81 -20.08 86.80
N ASP A 119 -96.53 -20.90 87.57
CA ASP A 119 -96.41 -22.34 87.90
C ASP A 119 -97.75 -22.83 88.58
N HIS A 120 -97.75 -24.05 89.16
CA HIS A 120 -98.58 -24.55 90.29
C HIS A 120 -99.97 -25.23 90.07
N SER A 121 -100.01 -26.51 90.50
CA SER A 121 -101.02 -27.14 91.40
C SER A 121 -102.31 -27.83 90.89
N GLY A 122 -102.85 -28.75 91.73
CA GLY A 122 -104.22 -29.28 91.67
C GLY A 122 -104.37 -30.82 91.62
N GLY A 123 -104.60 -31.46 92.77
CA GLY A 123 -104.37 -32.90 93.00
C GLY A 123 -105.57 -33.84 93.24
N LEU A 124 -106.74 -33.62 92.63
CA LEU A 124 -107.81 -34.65 92.58
C LEU A 124 -108.36 -34.95 91.18
N ALA A 125 -107.89 -34.23 90.17
CA ALA A 125 -107.77 -34.78 88.82
C ALA A 125 -106.56 -35.75 88.72
N LEU A 126 -106.09 -36.33 89.83
CA LEU A 126 -104.75 -36.93 89.92
C LEU A 126 -104.63 -38.21 89.08
N CYS A 127 -105.69 -39.02 88.91
CA CYS A 127 -105.64 -40.22 88.05
C CYS A 127 -105.77 -39.90 86.55
N GLU A 128 -106.65 -38.97 86.14
CA GLU A 128 -106.72 -38.51 84.75
C GLU A 128 -105.47 -37.70 84.39
N LYS A 129 -104.99 -36.81 85.26
CA LYS A 129 -103.67 -36.19 85.14
C LYS A 129 -102.53 -37.21 85.21
N LEU A 130 -102.66 -38.34 85.91
CA LEU A 130 -101.66 -39.41 85.84
C LEU A 130 -101.64 -40.00 84.45
N GLN A 131 -102.80 -40.35 83.88
CA GLN A 131 -102.90 -40.94 82.55
C GLN A 131 -102.54 -39.95 81.42
N GLU A 132 -102.95 -38.69 81.52
CA GLU A 132 -102.46 -37.60 80.67
C GLU A 132 -100.97 -37.36 80.87
N SER A 133 -100.44 -37.44 82.09
CA SER A 133 -98.99 -37.32 82.34
C SER A 133 -98.23 -38.51 81.78
N LEU A 134 -98.85 -39.69 81.72
CA LEU A 134 -98.29 -40.91 81.15
C LEU A 134 -98.27 -40.81 79.62
N GLN A 135 -99.36 -40.33 79.00
CA GLN A 135 -99.39 -39.97 77.58
C GLN A 135 -98.42 -38.82 77.24
N LYS A 136 -98.27 -37.81 78.10
CA LYS A 136 -97.26 -36.75 77.96
C LYS A 136 -95.85 -37.33 78.10
N VAL A 137 -95.61 -38.28 79.00
CA VAL A 137 -94.32 -38.98 79.16
C VAL A 137 -94.03 -39.85 77.94
N GLU A 138 -95.00 -40.58 77.39
CA GLU A 138 -94.85 -41.35 76.15
C GLU A 138 -94.55 -40.43 74.95
N ALA A 139 -95.30 -39.33 74.79
CA ALA A 139 -95.05 -38.34 73.75
C ALA A 139 -93.67 -37.66 73.91
N LEU A 140 -93.25 -37.38 75.14
CA LEU A 140 -91.91 -36.86 75.44
C LEU A 140 -90.82 -37.91 75.21
N GLN A 141 -91.07 -39.20 75.45
CA GLN A 141 -90.14 -40.29 75.15
C GLN A 141 -89.98 -40.49 73.64
N GLU A 142 -91.06 -40.45 72.87
CA GLU A 142 -90.99 -40.43 71.41
C GLU A 142 -90.24 -39.20 70.89
N GLU A 143 -90.47 -38.03 71.47
CA GLU A 143 -89.80 -36.79 71.08
C GLU A 143 -88.30 -36.83 71.42
N VAL A 144 -87.93 -37.34 72.60
CA VAL A 144 -86.52 -37.61 72.96
C VAL A 144 -85.89 -38.60 71.98
N TYR A 145 -86.61 -39.67 71.58
CA TYR A 145 -86.13 -40.62 70.58
C TYR A 145 -85.93 -39.97 69.19
N LYS A 146 -86.86 -39.11 68.75
CA LYS A 146 -86.72 -38.31 67.51
C LYS A 146 -85.52 -37.37 67.58
N GLN A 147 -85.32 -36.70 68.72
CA GLN A 147 -84.16 -35.82 68.96
C GLN A 147 -82.83 -36.58 69.00
N GLU A 148 -82.79 -37.79 69.59
CA GLU A 148 -81.63 -38.67 69.52
C GLU A 148 -81.32 -39.11 68.08
N LEU A 149 -82.34 -39.43 67.28
CA LEU A 149 -82.17 -39.81 65.88
C LEU A 149 -81.61 -38.63 65.06
N LEU A 150 -82.20 -37.44 65.20
CA LEU A 150 -81.69 -36.21 64.58
C LEU A 150 -80.25 -35.89 65.01
N ARG A 151 -79.91 -36.09 66.30
CA ARG A 151 -78.54 -35.93 66.78
C ARG A 151 -77.56 -36.91 66.13
N ARG A 152 -77.94 -38.18 65.98
CA ARG A 152 -77.12 -39.21 65.29
C ARG A 152 -76.94 -38.87 63.81
N GLU A 153 -77.97 -38.34 63.15
CA GLU A 153 -77.89 -37.91 61.75
C GLU A 153 -77.02 -36.66 61.57
N LEU A 154 -77.14 -35.66 62.45
CA LEU A 154 -76.25 -34.49 62.49
C LEU A 154 -74.78 -34.89 62.74
N ASP A 155 -74.53 -35.80 63.69
CA ASP A 155 -73.19 -36.35 63.95
C ASP A 155 -72.62 -37.08 62.72
N PHE A 156 -73.46 -37.78 61.96
CA PHE A 156 -73.08 -38.44 60.71
C PHE A 156 -72.75 -37.42 59.61
N LEU A 157 -73.63 -36.43 59.39
CA LEU A 157 -73.44 -35.36 58.41
C LEU A 157 -72.16 -34.56 58.70
N LEU A 158 -71.93 -34.18 59.97
CA LEU A 158 -70.73 -33.46 60.39
C LEU A 158 -69.46 -34.28 60.13
N LYS A 159 -69.46 -35.59 60.44
CA LYS A 159 -68.34 -36.50 60.12
C LYS A 159 -68.14 -36.66 58.61
N LYS A 160 -69.21 -36.63 57.82
CA LYS A 160 -69.14 -36.67 56.35
C LYS A 160 -68.52 -35.38 55.79
N THR A 161 -69.02 -34.21 56.17
CA THR A 161 -68.49 -32.92 55.72
C THR A 161 -67.04 -32.71 56.16
N GLN A 162 -66.66 -33.17 57.36
CA GLN A 162 -65.27 -33.14 57.82
C GLN A 162 -64.34 -33.97 56.93
N ARG A 163 -64.71 -35.22 56.61
CA ARG A 163 -63.92 -36.07 55.69
C ARG A 163 -63.82 -35.49 54.28
N GLU A 164 -64.91 -34.90 53.77
CA GLU A 164 -64.91 -34.22 52.46
C GLU A 164 -63.99 -32.99 52.47
N HIS A 165 -64.01 -32.20 53.53
CA HIS A 165 -63.10 -31.07 53.73
C HIS A 165 -61.63 -31.53 53.80
N ASP A 166 -61.34 -32.53 54.63
CA ASP A 166 -59.97 -33.04 54.81
C ASP A 166 -59.43 -33.69 53.53
N SER A 167 -60.30 -34.33 52.73
CA SER A 167 -59.97 -34.84 51.40
C SER A 167 -59.64 -33.71 50.41
N ARG A 168 -60.42 -32.62 50.40
CA ARG A 168 -60.12 -31.43 49.56
C ARG A 168 -58.80 -30.78 49.98
N VAL A 169 -58.59 -30.52 51.27
CA VAL A 169 -57.34 -29.96 51.80
C VAL A 169 -56.14 -30.86 51.47
N ALA A 170 -56.29 -32.18 51.49
CA ALA A 170 -55.23 -33.11 51.08
C ALA A 170 -54.94 -33.07 49.57
N ALA A 171 -55.95 -32.86 48.72
CA ALA A 171 -55.78 -32.65 47.28
C ALA A 171 -55.10 -31.30 46.98
N ASP A 172 -55.56 -30.22 47.61
CA ASP A 172 -54.99 -28.88 47.47
C ASP A 172 -53.52 -28.84 47.90
N ARG A 173 -53.16 -29.49 49.01
CA ARG A 173 -51.77 -29.65 49.45
C ARG A 173 -50.89 -30.34 48.40
N LYS A 174 -51.38 -31.39 47.74
CA LYS A 174 -50.63 -32.07 46.66
C LYS A 174 -50.47 -31.17 45.44
N HIS A 175 -51.52 -30.43 45.07
CA HIS A 175 -51.46 -29.48 43.96
C HIS A 175 -50.48 -28.33 44.24
N ILE A 176 -50.49 -27.76 45.45
CA ILE A 176 -49.52 -26.75 45.90
C ILE A 176 -48.08 -27.29 45.83
N GLN A 177 -47.81 -28.50 46.35
CA GLN A 177 -46.49 -29.14 46.26
C GLN A 177 -46.02 -29.36 44.81
N GLN A 178 -46.93 -29.68 43.90
CA GLN A 178 -46.63 -29.80 42.47
C GLN A 178 -46.27 -28.44 41.85
N LEU A 179 -46.99 -27.37 42.18
CA LEU A 179 -46.68 -26.01 41.74
C LEU A 179 -45.35 -25.51 42.31
N GLU A 180 -45.08 -25.73 43.59
CA GLU A 180 -43.79 -25.41 44.24
C GLU A 180 -42.61 -26.09 43.53
N LYS A 181 -42.76 -27.39 43.20
CA LYS A 181 -41.76 -28.14 42.43
C LYS A 181 -41.54 -27.55 41.03
N GLN A 182 -42.60 -27.14 40.34
CA GLN A 182 -42.49 -26.49 39.02
C GLN A 182 -41.84 -25.10 39.12
N ILE A 183 -42.15 -24.32 40.14
CA ILE A 183 -41.52 -23.02 40.40
C ILE A 183 -40.03 -23.21 40.66
N ALA A 184 -39.63 -24.14 41.53
CA ALA A 184 -38.22 -24.43 41.81
C ALA A 184 -37.46 -24.88 40.55
N GLN A 185 -38.07 -25.72 39.70
CA GLN A 185 -37.49 -26.11 38.41
C GLN A 185 -37.30 -24.90 37.47
N ARG A 186 -38.31 -24.03 37.35
CA ARG A 186 -38.23 -22.81 36.53
C ARG A 186 -37.17 -21.83 37.05
N SER A 187 -37.07 -21.62 38.36
CA SER A 187 -36.04 -20.75 38.96
C SER A 187 -34.62 -21.27 38.72
N ASN A 188 -34.41 -22.59 38.80
CA ASN A 188 -33.11 -23.19 38.49
C ASN A 188 -32.73 -23.02 37.01
N LEU A 189 -33.69 -23.19 36.10
CA LEU A 189 -33.48 -22.93 34.67
C LEU A 189 -33.20 -21.44 34.39
N HIS A 190 -33.93 -20.53 35.03
CA HIS A 190 -33.73 -19.09 34.92
C HIS A 190 -32.31 -18.69 35.34
N SER A 191 -31.85 -19.12 36.51
CA SER A 191 -30.48 -18.86 36.98
C SER A 191 -29.41 -19.48 36.08
N GLY A 192 -29.70 -20.61 35.44
CA GLY A 192 -28.83 -21.20 34.43
C GLY A 192 -28.75 -20.37 33.13
N LEU A 193 -29.86 -19.76 32.72
CA LEU A 193 -29.92 -18.87 31.54
C LEU A 193 -29.25 -17.52 31.82
N GLU A 194 -29.47 -16.91 32.99
CA GLU A 194 -28.81 -15.66 33.42
C GLU A 194 -27.28 -15.79 33.40
N LYS A 195 -26.75 -16.91 33.93
CA LYS A 195 -25.30 -17.19 33.91
C LYS A 195 -24.76 -17.32 32.49
N LYS A 196 -25.45 -18.06 31.62
CA LYS A 196 -25.05 -18.20 30.21
C LYS A 196 -25.11 -16.89 29.46
N LEU A 197 -26.12 -16.06 29.73
CA LEU A 197 -26.26 -14.73 29.15
C LEU A 197 -25.05 -13.86 29.54
N TYR A 198 -24.72 -13.78 30.83
CA TYR A 198 -23.54 -13.06 31.31
C TYR A 198 -22.21 -13.61 30.74
N GLU A 199 -22.08 -14.93 30.61
CA GLU A 199 -20.94 -15.57 29.95
C GLU A 199 -20.84 -15.14 28.47
N THR A 200 -21.95 -15.10 27.73
CA THR A 200 -21.97 -14.63 26.33
C THR A 200 -21.66 -13.14 26.20
N GLU A 201 -22.23 -12.29 27.06
CA GLU A 201 -21.91 -10.85 27.12
C GLU A 201 -20.43 -10.61 27.42
N SER A 202 -19.85 -11.38 28.37
CA SER A 202 -18.43 -11.35 28.69
C SER A 202 -17.53 -11.77 27.53
N VAL A 203 -17.96 -12.73 26.70
CA VAL A 203 -17.22 -13.16 25.50
C VAL A 203 -17.35 -12.12 24.38
N LEU A 204 -18.55 -11.58 24.15
CA LEU A 204 -18.78 -10.51 23.17
C LEU A 204 -17.96 -9.26 23.50
N ALA A 205 -18.01 -8.75 24.73
CA ALA A 205 -17.23 -7.60 25.16
C ALA A 205 -15.69 -7.82 25.08
N ARG A 206 -15.21 -9.07 25.13
CA ARG A 206 -13.80 -9.40 24.85
C ARG A 206 -13.49 -9.42 23.35
N LEU A 207 -14.40 -9.94 22.54
CA LEU A 207 -14.28 -10.00 21.09
C LEU A 207 -14.35 -8.61 20.45
N ASP A 208 -15.18 -7.71 20.97
CA ASP A 208 -15.27 -6.32 20.49
C ASP A 208 -13.99 -5.54 20.82
N ARG A 209 -13.41 -5.72 22.03
CA ARG A 209 -12.09 -5.18 22.36
C ARG A 209 -10.96 -5.75 21.50
N ALA A 210 -11.02 -7.04 21.17
CA ALA A 210 -10.04 -7.66 20.28
C ALA A 210 -10.12 -7.07 18.86
N LYS A 211 -11.33 -6.93 18.31
CA LYS A 211 -11.57 -6.26 17.03
C LYS A 211 -11.12 -4.80 17.03
N GLU A 212 -11.39 -4.05 18.09
CA GLU A 212 -10.94 -2.67 18.22
C GLU A 212 -9.41 -2.59 18.22
N ASN A 213 -8.72 -3.47 18.94
CA ASN A 213 -7.26 -3.55 18.92
C ASN A 213 -6.71 -3.93 17.52
N GLU A 214 -7.34 -4.89 16.85
CA GLU A 214 -6.98 -5.29 15.47
C GLU A 214 -7.21 -4.15 14.48
N LEU A 215 -8.33 -3.41 14.59
CA LEU A 215 -8.65 -2.26 13.77
C LEU A 215 -7.62 -1.14 13.95
N ASN A 216 -7.26 -0.80 15.20
CA ASN A 216 -6.23 0.18 15.50
C ASN A 216 -4.84 -0.26 14.98
N ALA A 217 -4.50 -1.56 15.08
CA ALA A 217 -3.25 -2.09 14.52
C ALA A 217 -3.23 -2.02 12.98
N VAL A 218 -4.35 -2.27 12.31
CA VAL A 218 -4.48 -2.10 10.86
C VAL A 218 -4.41 -0.62 10.48
N ASN A 219 -5.06 0.29 11.23
CA ASN A 219 -5.01 1.71 10.96
C ASN A 219 -3.58 2.26 11.04
N ASN A 220 -2.84 1.92 12.11
CA ASN A 220 -1.43 2.31 12.25
C ASN A 220 -0.58 1.80 11.07
N ARG A 221 -0.77 0.56 10.61
CA ARG A 221 -0.07 0.01 9.43
C ARG A 221 -0.45 0.73 8.13
N VAL A 222 -1.69 1.19 8.02
CA VAL A 222 -2.17 2.01 6.89
C VAL A 222 -1.52 3.39 6.93
N ASP A 223 -1.44 4.02 8.10
CA ASP A 223 -0.79 5.33 8.28
C ASP A 223 0.73 5.26 7.97
N GLU A 224 1.42 4.22 8.45
CA GLU A 224 2.82 3.92 8.10
C GLU A 224 3.03 3.68 6.60
N ALA A 225 2.07 3.05 5.93
CA ALA A 225 2.14 2.81 4.49
C ALA A 225 1.92 4.12 3.71
N HIS A 226 0.98 4.97 4.13
CA HIS A 226 0.80 6.30 3.54
C HIS A 226 2.04 7.19 3.72
N ALA A 227 2.65 7.21 4.91
CA ALA A 227 3.87 7.95 5.15
C ALA A 227 5.05 7.48 4.26
N ARG A 228 5.16 6.16 4.04
CA ARG A 228 6.15 5.58 3.11
C ARG A 228 5.87 5.96 1.65
N VAL A 229 4.62 5.92 1.21
CA VAL A 229 4.22 6.35 -0.14
C VAL A 229 4.50 7.84 -0.34
N GLU A 230 4.16 8.70 0.63
CA GLU A 230 4.44 10.14 0.55
C GLU A 230 5.96 10.44 0.50
N GLY A 231 6.77 9.66 1.21
CA GLY A 231 8.23 9.71 1.13
C GLY A 231 8.75 9.38 -0.28
N LEU A 232 8.33 8.22 -0.83
CA LEU A 232 8.70 7.79 -2.17
C LEU A 232 8.19 8.74 -3.26
N GLU A 233 7.02 9.36 -3.08
CA GLU A 233 6.52 10.40 -3.99
C GLU A 233 7.40 11.65 -3.98
N LYS A 234 7.88 12.10 -2.81
CA LYS A 234 8.80 13.24 -2.70
C LYS A 234 10.13 12.94 -3.37
N GLU A 235 10.66 11.73 -3.15
CA GLU A 235 11.89 11.27 -3.80
C GLU A 235 11.73 11.20 -5.33
N ASN A 236 10.66 10.59 -5.82
CA ASN A 236 10.38 10.49 -7.26
C ASN A 236 10.21 11.89 -7.90
N LYS A 237 9.52 12.83 -7.23
CA LYS A 237 9.45 14.24 -7.65
C LYS A 237 10.84 14.88 -7.72
N SER A 238 11.73 14.62 -6.77
CA SER A 238 13.10 15.16 -6.77
C SER A 238 13.98 14.55 -7.87
N LEU A 239 13.89 13.24 -8.09
CA LEU A 239 14.57 12.53 -9.17
C LEU A 239 14.08 12.99 -10.54
N HIS A 240 12.78 13.26 -10.71
CA HIS A 240 12.23 13.79 -11.95
C HIS A 240 12.80 15.17 -12.29
N VAL A 241 12.97 16.05 -11.29
CA VAL A 241 13.65 17.35 -11.47
C VAL A 241 15.12 17.17 -11.87
N LEU A 242 15.83 16.22 -11.25
CA LEU A 242 17.23 15.91 -11.59
C LEU A 242 17.36 15.37 -13.02
N VAL A 243 16.51 14.42 -13.42
CA VAL A 243 16.48 13.86 -14.78
C VAL A 243 16.20 14.96 -15.81
N LYS A 244 15.27 15.88 -15.53
CA LYS A 244 15.02 17.03 -16.40
C LYS A 244 16.27 17.89 -16.54
N ARG A 245 16.92 18.28 -15.44
CA ARG A 245 18.17 19.07 -15.46
C ARG A 245 19.28 18.38 -16.26
N LEU A 246 19.42 17.06 -16.14
CA LEU A 246 20.40 16.28 -16.91
C LEU A 246 20.04 16.21 -18.40
N SER A 247 18.76 16.17 -18.77
CA SER A 247 18.35 16.30 -20.17
C SER A 247 18.70 17.68 -20.71
N ASP A 248 18.34 18.74 -19.98
CA ASP A 248 18.60 20.13 -20.40
C ASP A 248 20.12 20.36 -20.63
N GLU A 249 20.98 19.82 -19.75
CA GLU A 249 22.44 19.89 -19.92
C GLU A 249 22.95 19.01 -21.09
N ARG A 250 22.37 17.82 -21.29
CA ARG A 250 22.70 16.96 -22.44
C ARG A 250 22.31 17.61 -23.77
N ASP A 251 21.16 18.26 -23.84
CA ASP A 251 20.70 19.03 -25.00
C ASP A 251 21.67 20.20 -25.27
N ARG A 252 22.09 20.93 -24.22
CA ARG A 252 23.10 22.00 -24.32
C ARG A 252 24.47 21.51 -24.81
N VAL A 253 24.97 20.40 -24.28
CA VAL A 253 26.25 19.79 -24.73
C VAL A 253 26.15 19.31 -26.18
N THR A 254 24.98 18.80 -26.59
CA THR A 254 24.73 18.41 -27.98
C THR A 254 24.82 19.61 -28.92
N GLN A 255 24.18 20.74 -28.56
CA GLN A 255 24.29 21.99 -29.33
C GLN A 255 25.74 22.49 -29.43
N LEU A 256 26.50 22.50 -28.33
CA LEU A 256 27.91 22.91 -28.35
C LEU A 256 28.78 22.00 -29.24
N LEU A 257 28.47 20.71 -29.30
CA LEU A 257 29.14 19.76 -30.19
C LEU A 257 28.81 20.03 -31.67
N GLU A 258 27.56 20.37 -31.98
CA GLU A 258 27.14 20.77 -33.33
C GLU A 258 27.86 22.05 -33.76
N GLU A 259 27.83 23.12 -32.95
CA GLU A 259 28.53 24.39 -33.20
C GLU A 259 30.06 24.19 -33.39
N THR A 260 30.68 23.34 -32.56
CA THR A 260 32.10 22.99 -32.69
C THR A 260 32.40 22.21 -33.97
N THR A 261 31.49 21.33 -34.38
CA THR A 261 31.61 20.54 -35.62
C THR A 261 31.45 21.42 -36.86
N GLU A 262 30.50 22.36 -36.85
CA GLU A 262 30.35 23.36 -37.91
C GLU A 262 31.60 24.25 -38.03
N SER A 263 32.11 24.76 -36.91
CA SER A 263 33.35 25.55 -36.85
C SER A 263 34.55 24.77 -37.42
N LYS A 264 34.73 23.50 -37.00
CA LYS A 264 35.74 22.60 -37.58
C LYS A 264 35.58 22.43 -39.08
N ASN A 265 34.35 22.30 -39.59
CA ASN A 265 34.07 22.17 -41.02
C ASN A 265 34.31 23.47 -41.81
N VAL A 266 34.25 24.65 -41.17
CA VAL A 266 34.71 25.92 -41.75
C VAL A 266 36.24 25.95 -41.82
N PHE A 267 36.94 25.59 -40.75
CA PHE A 267 38.40 25.55 -40.73
C PHE A 267 38.99 24.54 -41.73
N ALA A 268 38.38 23.35 -41.87
CA ALA A 268 38.78 22.35 -42.86
C ALA A 268 38.70 22.91 -44.30
N ARG A 269 37.55 23.51 -44.68
CA ARG A 269 37.40 24.18 -45.98
C ARG A 269 38.42 25.30 -46.18
N ARG A 270 38.73 26.07 -45.15
CA ARG A 270 39.75 27.14 -45.24
C ARG A 270 41.17 26.59 -45.40
N MET A 271 41.48 25.43 -44.82
CA MET A 271 42.73 24.72 -45.08
C MET A 271 42.80 24.21 -46.52
N ASP A 272 41.71 23.64 -47.05
CA ASP A 272 41.66 23.18 -48.44
C ASP A 272 41.86 24.33 -49.44
N GLU A 273 41.18 25.46 -49.23
CA GLU A 273 41.40 26.71 -50.00
C GLU A 273 42.87 27.16 -49.96
N LEU A 274 43.50 27.15 -48.77
CA LEU A 274 44.90 27.53 -48.63
C LEU A 274 45.83 26.54 -49.35
N LEU A 275 45.58 25.23 -49.25
CA LEU A 275 46.35 24.21 -49.96
C LEU A 275 46.23 24.34 -51.48
N GLU A 276 45.07 24.72 -52.00
CA GLU A 276 44.90 25.04 -53.43
C GLU A 276 45.71 26.29 -53.82
N THR A 277 45.70 27.35 -53.02
CA THR A 277 46.53 28.55 -53.31
C THR A 277 48.02 28.25 -53.23
N CYS A 278 48.48 27.42 -52.29
CA CYS A 278 49.87 26.98 -52.21
C CYS A 278 50.27 26.19 -53.46
N ARG A 279 49.47 25.22 -53.91
CA ARG A 279 49.74 24.47 -55.16
C ARG A 279 49.78 25.36 -56.39
N ALA A 280 48.90 26.37 -56.47
CA ALA A 280 48.92 27.34 -57.55
C ALA A 280 50.23 28.14 -57.56
N LEU A 281 50.66 28.66 -56.41
CA LEU A 281 51.92 29.38 -56.25
C LEU A 281 53.15 28.48 -56.50
N GLU A 282 53.12 27.21 -56.07
CA GLU A 282 54.15 26.22 -56.39
C GLU A 282 54.29 26.02 -57.91
N SER A 283 53.15 25.93 -58.63
CA SER A 283 53.16 25.81 -60.09
C SER A 283 53.63 27.08 -60.81
N GLU A 284 53.36 28.26 -60.24
CA GLU A 284 53.89 29.54 -60.74
C GLU A 284 55.40 29.65 -60.52
N VAL A 285 55.89 29.26 -59.34
CA VAL A 285 57.33 29.20 -59.03
C VAL A 285 58.07 28.25 -59.97
N GLU A 286 57.49 27.08 -60.27
CA GLU A 286 58.11 26.12 -61.19
C GLU A 286 58.08 26.60 -62.64
N ALA A 287 57.02 27.31 -63.06
CA ALA A 287 56.97 27.98 -64.35
C ALA A 287 58.04 29.09 -64.48
N LEU A 288 58.20 29.93 -63.45
CA LEU A 288 59.23 30.97 -63.39
C LEU A 288 60.65 30.39 -63.38
N ARG A 289 60.88 29.26 -62.69
CA ARG A 289 62.15 28.51 -62.76
C ARG A 289 62.44 28.02 -64.17
N SER A 290 61.44 27.43 -64.84
CA SER A 290 61.58 26.98 -66.22
C SER A 290 61.88 28.13 -67.19
N GLU A 291 61.26 29.30 -67.00
CA GLU A 291 61.58 30.51 -67.77
C GLU A 291 63.02 30.97 -67.53
N ILE A 292 63.48 31.01 -66.27
CA ILE A 292 64.87 31.32 -65.92
C ILE A 292 65.84 30.36 -66.59
N ASP A 293 65.58 29.05 -66.57
CA ASP A 293 66.43 28.03 -67.22
C ASP A 293 66.48 28.23 -68.75
N VAL A 294 65.36 28.56 -69.39
CA VAL A 294 65.29 28.86 -70.83
C VAL A 294 66.07 30.14 -71.17
N LEU A 295 65.96 31.19 -70.36
CA LEU A 295 66.71 32.42 -70.54
C LEU A 295 68.22 32.21 -70.34
N GLN A 296 68.63 31.52 -69.25
CA GLN A 296 70.03 31.20 -68.98
C GLN A 296 70.64 30.33 -70.07
N THR A 297 69.95 29.28 -70.53
CA THR A 297 70.45 28.42 -71.60
C THR A 297 70.53 29.16 -72.93
N LYS A 298 69.60 30.06 -73.24
CA LYS A 298 69.67 30.93 -74.41
C LYS A 298 70.88 31.86 -74.34
N ASP A 299 71.05 32.62 -73.26
CA ASP A 299 72.16 33.56 -73.09
C ASP A 299 73.52 32.84 -73.15
N ILE A 300 73.64 31.67 -72.52
CA ILE A 300 74.85 30.82 -72.61
C ILE A 300 75.11 30.37 -74.05
N ASN A 301 74.08 29.99 -74.80
CA ASN A 301 74.23 29.55 -76.19
C ASN A 301 74.52 30.71 -77.16
N ASP A 302 73.97 31.90 -76.92
CA ASP A 302 74.30 33.13 -77.67
C ASP A 302 75.75 33.54 -77.41
N ILE A 303 76.20 33.49 -76.14
CA ILE A 303 77.60 33.73 -75.77
C ILE A 303 78.53 32.69 -76.43
N ARG A 304 78.20 31.39 -76.36
CA ARG A 304 78.97 30.33 -77.04
C ARG A 304 79.07 30.59 -78.53
N SER A 305 77.95 30.88 -79.20
CA SER A 305 77.90 31.17 -80.64
C SER A 305 78.75 32.39 -81.02
N GLN A 306 78.78 33.44 -80.18
CA GLN A 306 79.66 34.60 -80.37
C GLN A 306 81.15 34.24 -80.21
N TYR A 307 81.50 33.43 -79.22
CA TYR A 307 82.87 32.94 -79.03
C TYR A 307 83.31 32.03 -80.17
N ASP A 308 82.47 31.09 -80.62
CA ASP A 308 82.74 30.23 -81.77
C ASP A 308 82.93 31.06 -83.05
N ALA A 309 82.07 32.05 -83.31
CA ALA A 309 82.23 32.97 -84.43
C ALA A 309 83.54 33.77 -84.34
N ARG A 310 83.96 34.18 -83.14
CA ARG A 310 85.22 34.89 -82.89
C ARG A 310 86.45 33.99 -83.05
N ILE A 311 86.39 32.74 -82.56
CA ILE A 311 87.44 31.73 -82.72
C ILE A 311 87.61 31.40 -84.20
N ASN A 312 86.52 31.15 -84.94
CA ASN A 312 86.57 30.89 -86.38
C ASN A 312 87.17 32.06 -87.18
N ARG A 313 86.87 33.31 -86.81
CA ARG A 313 87.55 34.50 -87.39
C ARG A 313 89.03 34.50 -87.08
N LEU A 314 89.42 34.36 -85.80
CA LEU A 314 90.83 34.33 -85.39
C LEU A 314 91.62 33.18 -86.04
N GLN A 315 91.02 32.00 -86.19
CA GLN A 315 91.62 30.87 -86.91
C GLN A 315 91.80 31.17 -88.39
N LYS A 316 90.80 31.79 -89.04
CA LYS A 316 90.89 32.21 -90.45
C LYS A 316 91.95 33.30 -90.65
N ASP A 317 92.00 34.29 -89.76
CA ASP A 317 92.98 35.37 -89.79
C ASP A 317 94.40 34.84 -89.50
N SER A 318 94.53 33.86 -88.58
CA SER A 318 95.79 33.15 -88.30
C SER A 318 96.23 32.32 -89.51
N ALA A 319 95.34 31.55 -90.13
CA ALA A 319 95.64 30.77 -91.33
C ALA A 319 96.04 31.67 -92.51
N ALA A 320 95.35 32.79 -92.72
CA ALA A 320 95.73 33.79 -93.72
C ALA A 320 97.08 34.46 -93.38
N GLY A 321 97.36 34.70 -92.10
CA GLY A 321 98.65 35.20 -91.61
C GLY A 321 99.78 34.20 -91.81
N GLU A 322 99.54 32.91 -91.55
CA GLU A 322 100.46 31.80 -91.81
C GLU A 322 100.69 31.61 -93.31
N GLU A 323 99.66 31.69 -94.15
CA GLU A 323 99.80 31.69 -95.61
C GLU A 323 100.61 32.88 -96.11
N ALA A 324 100.37 34.09 -95.59
CA ALA A 324 101.14 35.29 -95.93
C ALA A 324 102.61 35.18 -95.47
N LEU A 325 102.86 34.61 -94.28
CA LEU A 325 104.20 34.32 -93.79
C LEU A 325 104.89 33.23 -94.61
N HIS A 326 104.19 32.15 -95.01
CA HIS A 326 104.72 31.15 -95.93
C HIS A 326 105.05 31.76 -97.29
N GLN A 327 104.19 32.62 -97.84
CA GLN A 327 104.45 33.34 -99.10
C GLN A 327 105.67 34.27 -99.00
N GLU A 328 105.83 35.04 -97.91
CA GLU A 328 107.01 35.89 -97.74
C GLU A 328 108.26 35.08 -97.36
N ILE A 329 108.14 33.94 -96.67
CA ILE A 329 109.22 32.96 -96.47
C ILE A 329 109.66 32.38 -97.82
N ASP A 330 108.74 31.99 -98.70
CA ASP A 330 109.09 31.46 -100.02
C ASP A 330 109.61 32.56 -100.94
N ARG A 331 109.14 33.80 -100.81
CA ARG A 331 109.74 34.97 -101.47
C ARG A 331 111.15 35.27 -100.94
N LEU A 332 111.38 35.14 -99.63
CA LEU A 332 112.70 35.28 -99.00
C LEU A 332 113.62 34.13 -99.38
N ARG A 333 113.12 32.89 -99.50
CA ARG A 333 113.84 31.75 -100.06
C ARG A 333 114.19 31.96 -101.52
N GLN A 334 113.29 32.50 -102.34
CA GLN A 334 113.60 32.89 -103.72
C GLN A 334 114.60 34.04 -103.80
N LYS A 335 114.59 34.99 -102.85
CA LYS A 335 115.64 36.01 -102.71
C LYS A 335 116.96 35.36 -102.27
N LEU A 336 116.94 34.37 -101.36
CA LEU A 336 118.12 33.63 -100.91
C LEU A 336 118.72 32.80 -102.05
N THR A 337 117.94 32.00 -102.78
CA THR A 337 118.43 31.22 -103.92
C THR A 337 118.91 32.10 -105.07
N LYS A 338 118.35 33.30 -105.26
CA LYS A 338 118.91 34.31 -106.17
C LYS A 338 120.22 34.91 -105.65
N ARG A 339 120.38 35.11 -104.33
CA ARG A 339 121.59 35.63 -103.71
C ARG A 339 122.72 34.58 -103.69
N ASP A 340 122.41 33.37 -103.30
CA ASP A 340 123.31 32.22 -103.23
C ASP A 340 123.57 31.62 -104.64
N GLY A 341 122.77 31.99 -105.64
CA GLY A 341 123.06 31.79 -107.07
C GLY A 341 123.85 32.94 -107.72
N SER A 342 124.03 34.07 -107.04
CA SER A 342 124.80 35.24 -107.53
C SER A 342 126.05 35.55 -106.71
N LEU A 343 126.31 34.77 -105.65
CA LEU A 343 127.54 34.74 -104.87
C LEU A 343 128.03 33.29 -104.79
N VAL A 344 129.36 33.12 -104.84
CA VAL A 344 130.08 31.83 -104.69
C VAL A 344 130.09 30.95 -105.95
N LEU A 345 130.45 31.56 -107.09
CA LEU A 345 131.51 31.01 -107.95
C LEU A 345 132.86 31.70 -107.61
N ALA A 346 133.20 31.77 -106.32
CA ALA A 346 134.44 32.34 -105.79
C ALA A 346 134.72 31.83 -104.36
N SER A 347 135.89 31.21 -104.15
CA SER A 347 136.47 30.75 -102.86
C SER A 347 135.68 29.63 -102.13
N ARG A 348 136.18 28.43 -101.80
CA ARG A 348 137.53 27.85 -101.58
C ARG A 348 138.25 28.25 -100.28
N ALA A 349 138.12 27.35 -99.29
CA ALA A 349 139.08 26.91 -98.26
C ALA A 349 139.24 27.65 -96.90
N GLN A 350 139.13 26.82 -95.84
CA GLN A 350 139.85 26.78 -94.55
C GLN A 350 139.38 27.58 -93.30
N GLN A 351 139.39 26.84 -92.17
CA GLN A 351 139.37 27.25 -90.74
C GLN A 351 138.08 27.93 -90.23
N GLY A 352 137.66 27.81 -88.97
CA GLY A 352 138.11 27.00 -87.82
C GLY A 352 137.63 27.62 -86.48
N GLY A 353 137.36 26.80 -85.44
CA GLY A 353 137.25 27.26 -84.04
C GLY A 353 135.85 27.53 -83.44
N ASP A 354 135.40 26.58 -82.62
CA ASP A 354 135.13 26.72 -81.17
C ASP A 354 134.11 27.71 -80.54
N MET A 355 133.43 27.13 -79.55
CA MET A 355 132.95 27.69 -78.26
C MET A 355 131.55 28.33 -78.09
N ALA A 356 130.72 27.56 -77.36
CA ALA A 356 130.00 27.94 -76.13
C ALA A 356 128.70 28.79 -76.19
N GLY A 357 127.79 28.49 -75.25
CA GLY A 357 126.55 29.23 -74.97
C GLY A 357 125.32 28.30 -74.86
N VAL A 358 124.95 27.71 -73.71
CA VAL A 358 124.41 28.32 -72.46
C VAL A 358 123.09 29.07 -72.74
N SER A 359 121.96 28.88 -72.05
CA SER A 359 121.50 27.91 -71.02
C SER A 359 120.01 28.23 -70.73
N SER A 360 119.50 27.72 -69.59
CA SER A 360 118.44 28.30 -68.76
C SER A 360 117.03 27.79 -69.10
N GLU A 361 116.43 26.92 -68.28
CA GLU A 361 115.91 27.17 -66.91
C GLU A 361 114.72 28.16 -66.92
N ARG A 362 113.69 28.03 -66.07
CA ARG A 362 113.64 27.33 -64.78
C ARG A 362 112.19 26.94 -64.40
N HIS A 363 112.02 25.80 -63.74
CA HIS A 363 110.95 25.57 -62.74
C HIS A 363 111.07 26.59 -61.57
N PRO A 364 110.02 26.95 -60.81
CA PRO A 364 109.46 26.09 -59.76
C PRO A 364 107.91 26.18 -59.63
N LYS A 365 107.17 25.19 -59.08
CA LYS A 365 107.14 24.66 -57.70
C LYS A 365 106.82 25.73 -56.63
N THR A 366 105.74 25.52 -55.87
CA THR A 366 105.63 25.49 -54.39
C THR A 366 104.13 25.53 -54.00
N GLN A 367 103.56 24.99 -52.93
CA GLN A 367 103.74 23.83 -52.02
C GLN A 367 102.87 24.14 -50.78
N ARG A 368 102.08 23.17 -50.25
CA ARG A 368 101.37 23.21 -48.94
C ARG A 368 100.25 24.28 -48.82
N SER A 369 99.27 24.17 -47.93
CA SER A 369 99.02 23.31 -46.75
C SER A 369 97.52 22.90 -46.72
N ASN A 370 97.14 21.65 -46.38
CA ASN A 370 96.89 21.10 -45.03
C ASN A 370 95.63 21.64 -44.32
N VAL A 371 94.96 20.75 -43.56
CA VAL A 371 93.87 20.97 -42.57
C VAL A 371 92.41 20.74 -43.07
N GLU A 372 91.69 19.97 -42.24
CA GLU A 372 90.23 19.86 -42.08
C GLU A 372 89.34 19.18 -43.14
N SER A 373 89.21 17.85 -42.98
CA SER A 373 87.98 17.12 -43.27
C SER A 373 86.85 17.55 -42.31
N ILE A 374 86.11 18.60 -42.65
CA ILE A 374 84.90 18.98 -41.91
C ILE A 374 83.71 18.18 -42.46
N SER A 375 83.18 17.29 -41.63
CA SER A 375 81.79 16.86 -41.75
C SER A 375 80.90 17.99 -41.28
N LEU A 376 79.98 18.46 -42.11
CA LEU A 376 78.82 19.23 -41.65
C LEU A 376 77.52 18.57 -42.14
N PRO A 377 76.43 18.65 -41.35
CA PRO A 377 75.24 17.82 -41.51
C PRO A 377 74.13 18.59 -42.25
N GLY A 378 73.03 17.89 -42.51
CA GLY A 378 71.77 18.57 -42.84
C GLY A 378 71.11 19.12 -41.56
N ASP A 379 71.07 20.44 -41.45
CA ASP A 379 69.89 21.17 -40.99
C ASP A 379 68.96 21.36 -42.21
N ASP A 380 67.63 21.49 -42.12
CA ASP A 380 66.74 21.58 -40.96
C ASP A 380 65.59 20.56 -41.12
N PHE A 381 65.20 19.87 -40.05
CA PHE A 381 63.80 19.50 -39.76
C PHE A 381 63.71 18.73 -38.42
N LYS A 382 63.56 19.47 -37.32
CA LYS A 382 62.91 18.97 -36.10
C LYS A 382 61.82 19.92 -35.68
N LEU A 383 60.61 19.63 -36.14
CA LEU A 383 59.40 20.21 -35.58
C LEU A 383 59.34 19.89 -34.08
N SER A 384 59.03 20.94 -33.31
CA SER A 384 58.60 20.81 -31.93
C SER A 384 57.30 20.01 -31.88
N ASP A 385 57.31 18.93 -31.10
CA ASP A 385 56.10 18.23 -30.69
C ASP A 385 56.22 17.86 -29.21
N GLY A 386 55.13 17.98 -28.45
CA GLY A 386 55.10 17.71 -27.01
C GLY A 386 55.11 18.92 -26.06
N ILE A 387 54.33 19.97 -26.34
CA ILE A 387 53.80 20.82 -25.26
C ILE A 387 52.48 20.20 -24.78
N PHE A 388 52.53 19.49 -23.66
CA PHE A 388 51.36 19.23 -22.83
C PHE A 388 51.77 19.30 -21.36
N ASP A 389 51.52 20.46 -20.74
CA ASP A 389 51.60 20.64 -19.29
C ASP A 389 50.47 19.82 -18.64
N GLY A 390 50.79 18.58 -18.28
CA GLY A 390 49.93 17.68 -17.53
C GLY A 390 50.05 17.88 -16.02
N ASP A 391 49.86 19.11 -15.51
CA ASP A 391 49.97 19.38 -14.08
C ASP A 391 48.95 20.43 -13.59
N ARG A 392 47.88 19.95 -12.94
CA ARG A 392 47.54 20.36 -11.57
C ARG A 392 46.38 19.57 -10.98
N ARG A 393 46.68 18.93 -9.86
CA ARG A 393 45.70 18.50 -8.85
C ARG A 393 45.05 19.75 -8.23
N HIS A 394 43.74 19.71 -8.00
CA HIS A 394 43.10 20.53 -6.98
C HIS A 394 42.18 19.63 -6.16
N GLU A 395 42.66 19.30 -4.96
CA GLU A 395 41.80 18.92 -3.84
C GLU A 395 40.99 20.16 -3.46
N PHE A 396 39.69 19.97 -3.26
CA PHE A 396 38.85 20.95 -2.56
C PHE A 396 38.10 20.18 -1.47
N GLU A 397 38.73 20.12 -0.30
CA GLU A 397 38.00 19.95 0.95
C GLU A 397 37.10 21.18 1.12
N CYS A 398 35.82 20.94 1.36
CA CYS A 398 34.91 21.93 1.91
C CYS A 398 34.42 21.40 3.26
N ASP A 399 35.19 21.69 4.30
CA ASP A 399 34.68 21.65 5.67
C ASP A 399 33.61 22.75 5.83
N GLU A 400 32.37 22.35 6.11
CA GLU A 400 31.32 23.23 6.62
C GLU A 400 30.95 22.76 8.04
N GLU A 401 31.73 23.23 9.03
CA GLU A 401 31.32 23.22 10.43
C GLU A 401 30.14 24.21 10.63
N GLU A 402 28.88 23.76 10.51
CA GLU A 402 27.77 24.58 11.01
C GLU A 402 27.42 24.25 12.47
N LYS A 403 27.70 25.23 13.33
CA LYS A 403 27.44 25.21 14.77
C LYS A 403 25.95 25.12 15.08
N ARG A 404 25.64 24.37 16.14
CA ARG A 404 24.38 24.52 16.90
C ARG A 404 24.19 25.98 17.36
N PRO A 405 22.94 26.35 17.66
CA PRO A 405 22.71 26.86 19.01
C PRO A 405 21.63 26.07 19.76
N ASP A 406 21.84 25.91 21.06
CA ASP A 406 20.86 25.37 21.99
C ASP A 406 19.63 26.29 22.11
N THR A 407 18.47 25.72 22.45
CA THR A 407 17.41 26.49 23.11
C THR A 407 16.69 25.61 24.14
N GLU A 408 17.08 25.78 25.41
CA GLU A 408 16.33 25.27 26.54
C GLU A 408 15.01 26.03 26.73
N ARG A 409 13.92 25.29 27.00
CA ARG A 409 12.87 25.58 28.01
C ARG A 409 11.84 24.43 27.96
N ARG A 410 11.91 23.44 28.87
CA ARG A 410 11.31 23.45 30.22
C ARG A 410 9.90 24.06 30.29
N LEU A 411 8.89 23.22 30.52
CA LEU A 411 8.08 23.12 31.75
C LEU A 411 7.20 21.84 31.63
N VAL A 412 7.51 20.77 32.36
CA VAL A 412 6.91 20.38 33.67
C VAL A 412 5.45 19.88 33.56
N GLY A 413 5.24 18.62 33.93
CA GLY A 413 3.93 17.95 33.92
C GLY A 413 3.99 16.50 34.38
N ASP A 414 4.59 16.23 35.55
CA ASP A 414 4.60 14.90 36.18
C ASP A 414 3.19 14.38 36.49
N MET A 415 2.97 13.06 36.35
CA MET A 415 2.18 12.22 37.28
C MET A 415 2.33 10.71 36.96
N GLN A 416 3.51 10.18 37.30
CA GLN A 416 3.70 8.97 38.12
C GLN A 416 2.68 7.81 38.02
N GLY A 417 3.11 6.67 37.43
CA GLY A 417 2.32 5.42 37.38
C GLY A 417 3.14 4.15 37.13
N GLN A 418 3.66 3.56 38.23
CA GLN A 418 4.19 2.19 38.42
C GLN A 418 3.67 1.10 37.43
N ARG A 419 4.40 0.02 37.04
CA ARG A 419 5.63 -0.63 37.56
C ARG A 419 6.16 -1.71 36.57
N SER A 420 7.48 -1.87 36.51
CA SER A 420 8.26 -3.12 36.32
C SER A 420 7.83 -4.22 35.31
N SER A 421 8.69 -4.51 34.33
CA SER A 421 9.54 -5.73 34.36
C SER A 421 10.64 -5.78 33.27
N ASN A 422 11.85 -6.17 33.70
CA ASN A 422 12.92 -6.94 33.04
C ASN A 422 13.26 -6.61 31.56
N ILE A 423 14.35 -5.92 31.24
CA ILE A 423 15.76 -6.41 31.25
C ILE A 423 15.96 -7.73 30.50
N SER A 424 16.52 -7.64 29.30
CA SER A 424 17.53 -8.57 28.77
C SER A 424 18.35 -7.85 27.70
N ASP A 425 19.54 -7.38 28.08
CA ASP A 425 20.59 -6.95 27.15
C ASP A 425 21.02 -8.15 26.29
N THR A 426 21.08 -7.97 24.97
CA THR A 426 22.11 -8.62 24.14
C THR A 426 22.52 -7.66 23.03
N ARG A 427 23.65 -7.00 23.26
CA ARG A 427 24.36 -6.19 22.28
C ARG A 427 25.37 -7.08 21.56
N ILE A 428 25.21 -7.26 20.26
CA ILE A 428 26.28 -7.72 19.36
C ILE A 428 26.27 -6.79 18.15
N ASP A 429 27.24 -5.88 18.15
CA ASP A 429 27.64 -5.15 16.96
C ASP A 429 28.45 -6.12 16.07
N GLN A 430 28.01 -6.41 14.85
CA GLN A 430 28.89 -7.01 13.84
C GLN A 430 28.52 -6.54 12.43
N GLU A 431 29.33 -5.63 11.91
CA GLU A 431 29.36 -5.29 10.49
C GLU A 431 29.83 -6.51 9.70
N GLN A 432 29.09 -6.91 8.65
CA GLN A 432 29.69 -7.60 7.52
C GLN A 432 28.93 -7.30 6.23
N SER A 433 29.63 -6.68 5.28
CA SER A 433 29.12 -6.37 3.96
C SER A 433 28.95 -7.64 3.12
N GLY A 434 27.84 -7.72 2.40
CA GLY A 434 27.73 -8.51 1.17
C GLY A 434 26.88 -9.78 1.27
N ASP A 435 25.62 -9.70 0.83
CA ASP A 435 25.20 -10.41 -0.39
C ASP A 435 23.81 -9.96 -0.87
N TYR A 436 23.74 -9.44 -2.10
CA TYR A 436 22.51 -8.97 -2.75
C TYR A 436 21.72 -10.11 -3.45
N GLN A 437 21.73 -11.32 -2.88
CA GLN A 437 21.05 -12.49 -3.48
C GLN A 437 20.16 -13.32 -2.55
N GLU A 438 20.16 -13.10 -1.23
CA GLU A 438 19.42 -13.97 -0.28
C GLU A 438 17.95 -13.55 -0.04
N SER A 439 17.56 -12.31 -0.39
CA SER A 439 16.19 -11.80 -0.18
C SER A 439 15.11 -12.53 -1.01
N VAL A 440 15.46 -13.05 -2.18
CA VAL A 440 14.52 -13.77 -3.07
C VAL A 440 14.17 -15.15 -2.50
N THR A 441 15.05 -15.77 -1.71
CA THR A 441 14.80 -17.08 -1.11
C THR A 441 13.88 -17.04 0.11
N GLU A 442 13.93 -15.95 0.90
CA GLU A 442 13.03 -15.78 2.05
C GLU A 442 11.59 -15.46 1.65
N GLU A 443 11.37 -14.66 0.60
CA GLU A 443 10.01 -14.42 0.05
C GLU A 443 9.37 -15.71 -0.46
N VAL A 444 10.14 -16.58 -1.12
CA VAL A 444 9.63 -17.89 -1.59
C VAL A 444 9.31 -18.83 -0.42
N GLN A 445 10.09 -18.81 0.66
CA GLN A 445 9.82 -19.63 1.85
C GLN A 445 8.59 -19.14 2.63
N THR A 446 8.46 -17.83 2.85
CA THR A 446 7.28 -17.26 3.52
C THR A 446 5.99 -17.45 2.70
N GLN A 447 6.07 -17.38 1.37
CA GLN A 447 4.95 -17.69 0.48
C GLN A 447 4.58 -19.19 0.51
N SER A 448 5.56 -20.10 0.57
CA SER A 448 5.36 -21.55 0.73
C SER A 448 4.67 -21.89 2.05
N ASP A 449 5.08 -21.25 3.14
CA ASP A 449 4.50 -21.43 4.47
C ASP A 449 3.05 -20.93 4.54
N LEU A 450 2.74 -19.78 3.94
CA LEU A 450 1.37 -19.28 3.82
C LEU A 450 0.47 -20.24 3.01
N VAL A 451 0.97 -20.80 1.90
CA VAL A 451 0.23 -21.79 1.10
C VAL A 451 -0.03 -23.06 1.91
N ARG A 452 0.94 -23.53 2.70
CA ARG A 452 0.78 -24.69 3.60
C ARG A 452 -0.30 -24.44 4.65
N ASP A 453 -0.33 -23.27 5.27
CA ASP A 453 -1.29 -22.92 6.31
C ASP A 453 -2.71 -22.74 5.75
N LEU A 454 -2.86 -22.12 4.58
CA LEU A 454 -4.12 -22.06 3.85
C LEU A 454 -4.65 -23.46 3.54
N TYR A 455 -3.78 -24.40 3.13
CA TYR A 455 -4.19 -25.79 2.85
C TYR A 455 -4.63 -26.54 4.12
N GLN A 456 -3.96 -26.31 5.26
CA GLN A 456 -4.40 -26.85 6.55
C GLN A 456 -5.74 -26.26 6.99
N MET A 457 -5.94 -24.95 6.84
CA MET A 457 -7.19 -24.27 7.18
C MET A 457 -8.36 -24.79 6.33
N LEU A 458 -8.15 -24.96 5.03
CA LEU A 458 -9.13 -25.52 4.10
C LEU A 458 -9.54 -26.95 4.50
N ASN A 459 -8.58 -27.79 4.89
CA ASN A 459 -8.86 -29.15 5.38
C ASN A 459 -9.65 -29.14 6.71
N ARG A 460 -9.30 -28.28 7.67
CA ARG A 460 -10.06 -28.11 8.93
C ARG A 460 -11.50 -27.66 8.67
N LEU A 461 -11.72 -26.73 7.73
CA LEU A 461 -13.06 -26.29 7.32
C LEU A 461 -13.85 -27.41 6.62
N LYS A 462 -13.20 -28.20 5.77
CA LYS A 462 -13.81 -29.36 5.09
C LYS A 462 -14.24 -30.44 6.07
N GLU A 463 -13.45 -30.71 7.11
CA GLU A 463 -13.87 -31.60 8.20
C GLU A 463 -15.00 -31.01 9.05
N LYS A 464 -14.93 -29.71 9.39
CA LYS A 464 -16.00 -29.05 10.16
C LYS A 464 -17.34 -29.15 9.43
N ARG A 465 -17.36 -28.89 8.12
CA ARG A 465 -18.55 -29.06 7.27
C ARG A 465 -19.11 -30.47 7.35
N LYS A 466 -18.27 -31.51 7.19
CA LYS A 466 -18.73 -32.92 7.31
C LYS A 466 -19.34 -33.22 8.69
N ARG A 467 -18.79 -32.68 9.77
CA ARG A 467 -19.34 -32.85 11.14
C ARG A 467 -20.68 -32.13 11.30
N GLU A 468 -20.88 -30.99 10.62
CA GLU A 468 -22.13 -30.23 10.64
C GLU A 468 -23.20 -30.90 9.76
N GLU A 469 -22.85 -31.37 8.56
CA GLU A 469 -23.71 -32.20 7.70
C GLU A 469 -24.19 -33.46 8.44
N GLN A 470 -23.30 -34.16 9.16
CA GLN A 470 -23.66 -35.34 9.94
C GLN A 470 -24.59 -35.02 11.13
N LYS A 471 -24.45 -33.84 11.74
CA LYS A 471 -25.38 -33.37 12.79
C LYS A 471 -26.74 -33.00 12.20
N ALA A 472 -26.78 -32.36 11.03
CA ALA A 472 -28.02 -32.02 10.34
C ALA A 472 -28.84 -33.30 10.04
N LEU A 473 -28.20 -34.33 9.50
CA LEU A 473 -28.82 -35.64 9.26
C LEU A 473 -29.39 -36.28 10.55
N GLN A 474 -28.69 -36.17 11.68
CA GLN A 474 -29.22 -36.64 12.97
C GLN A 474 -30.44 -35.85 13.44
N VAL A 475 -30.48 -34.54 13.22
CA VAL A 475 -31.64 -33.70 13.54
C VAL A 475 -32.83 -34.00 12.62
N GLU A 476 -32.60 -34.18 11.32
CA GLU A 476 -33.65 -34.60 10.37
C GLU A 476 -34.23 -35.97 10.75
N GLN A 477 -33.39 -36.94 11.12
CA GLN A 477 -33.85 -38.24 11.60
C GLN A 477 -34.67 -38.13 12.88
N ALA A 478 -34.22 -37.34 13.86
CA ALA A 478 -34.97 -37.11 15.11
C ALA A 478 -36.32 -36.41 14.86
N LEU A 479 -36.39 -35.46 13.93
CA LEU A 479 -37.65 -34.82 13.51
C LEU A 479 -38.58 -35.81 12.81
N PHE A 480 -38.04 -36.70 11.98
CA PHE A 480 -38.83 -37.74 11.33
C PHE A 480 -39.42 -38.75 12.33
N GLU A 481 -38.63 -39.17 13.32
CA GLU A 481 -39.09 -40.03 14.42
C GLU A 481 -40.15 -39.32 15.29
N PHE A 482 -39.95 -38.05 15.62
CA PHE A 482 -40.92 -37.23 16.36
C PHE A 482 -42.25 -37.11 15.61
N ASN A 483 -42.22 -36.81 14.31
CA ASN A 483 -43.42 -36.72 13.48
C ASN A 483 -44.16 -38.07 13.36
N GLN A 484 -43.44 -39.19 13.31
CA GLN A 484 -44.07 -40.52 13.34
C GLN A 484 -44.74 -40.85 14.67
N LEU A 485 -44.20 -40.39 15.80
CA LEU A 485 -44.85 -40.54 17.10
C LEU A 485 -46.12 -39.67 17.19
N HIS A 486 -46.06 -38.45 16.65
CA HIS A 486 -47.19 -37.52 16.66
C HIS A 486 -48.34 -37.92 15.71
N LEU A 487 -48.07 -38.76 14.69
CA LEU A 487 -49.11 -39.37 13.83
C LEU A 487 -49.72 -40.66 14.38
N LYS A 488 -49.18 -41.21 15.48
CA LYS A 488 -49.63 -42.47 16.12
C LYS A 488 -50.36 -42.25 17.46
N SER A 489 -50.47 -40.98 17.89
CA SER A 489 -51.27 -40.52 19.03
C SER A 489 -52.51 -39.77 18.56
#